data_AF-A0AA88TEC4-F1
#
_entry.id   AF-A0AA88TEC4-F1
#
_cell.length_a   1.000
_cell.length_b   1.000
_cell.length_c   1.000
_cell.angle_alpha   90.00
_cell.angle_beta   90.00
_cell.angle_gamma   90.00
#
_symmetry.space_group_name_H-M   'P 1'
#
loop_
_entity.id
_entity.type
_entity.pdbx_description
1 polymer ?
#
loop_
_entity_poly.entity_id
_entity_poly.type
_entity_poly.pdbx_seq_one_letter_code
_entity_poly.pdbx_strand_id
1 'polypeptide(L)'
;MPHHTFIKRRLSFITHAVFITLLFTFCTGSVSDPVIDVISDNGEELLLQCESKGWYPEPEMLWLDAEGHVVSAGPTETVRGPDDLYTVSSRVTVDMRHGKRFTCRVQQNNHKTRQTHIHIYYFIEESSSFTGLITALVVVCIVIYVQKCRPI
;
A
#
# COMPACT_ATOMS: atom_id res chain seq x y z
N MET A 1 -49.10 -14.35 20.22
CA MET A 1 -48.67 -13.39 21.27
C MET A 1 -48.56 -14.17 22.57
N PRO A 2 -47.51 -14.08 23.43
CA PRO A 2 -46.32 -13.19 23.45
C PRO A 2 -45.00 -13.97 23.16
N HIS A 3 -43.95 -13.47 22.50
CA HIS A 3 -43.09 -12.27 22.65
C HIS A 3 -42.03 -12.26 23.78
N HIS A 4 -41.71 -13.38 24.44
CA HIS A 4 -40.79 -13.38 25.60
C HIS A 4 -39.57 -14.31 25.58
N THR A 5 -39.11 -14.79 24.41
CA THR A 5 -37.89 -15.65 24.37
C THR A 5 -36.85 -15.25 23.33
N PHE A 6 -36.89 -14.01 22.82
CA PHE A 6 -35.90 -13.51 21.84
C PHE A 6 -34.91 -12.47 22.42
N ILE A 7 -35.17 -11.93 23.62
CA ILE A 7 -34.37 -10.86 24.23
C ILE A 7 -33.19 -11.41 25.07
N LYS A 8 -33.29 -12.62 25.65
CA LYS A 8 -32.19 -13.20 26.45
C LYS A 8 -30.99 -13.73 25.65
N ARG A 9 -31.14 -14.00 24.34
CA ARG A 9 -30.02 -14.43 23.48
C ARG A 9 -29.27 -13.28 22.82
N ARG A 10 -29.93 -12.13 22.61
CA ARG A 10 -29.25 -10.91 22.15
C ARG A 10 -28.35 -10.32 23.22
N LEU A 11 -28.71 -10.33 24.51
CA LEU A 11 -27.78 -9.85 25.55
C LEU A 11 -26.56 -10.76 25.71
N SER A 12 -26.66 -12.08 25.52
CA SER A 12 -25.48 -12.97 25.52
C SER A 12 -24.58 -12.68 24.32
N PHE A 13 -25.14 -12.56 23.11
CA PHE A 13 -24.35 -12.21 21.92
C PHE A 13 -23.79 -10.79 21.95
N ILE A 14 -24.52 -9.81 22.49
CA ILE A 14 -24.07 -8.42 22.64
C ILE A 14 -23.01 -8.32 23.74
N THR A 15 -23.14 -9.03 24.86
CA THR A 15 -22.07 -9.07 25.88
C THR A 15 -20.84 -9.79 25.38
N HIS A 16 -20.96 -10.93 24.67
CA HIS A 16 -19.81 -11.59 24.05
C HIS A 16 -19.19 -10.75 22.93
N ALA A 17 -20.00 -10.12 22.06
CA ALA A 17 -19.50 -9.23 21.02
C ALA A 17 -18.80 -8.02 21.61
N VAL A 18 -19.40 -7.34 22.61
CA VAL A 18 -18.79 -6.19 23.31
C VAL A 18 -17.54 -6.61 24.09
N PHE A 19 -17.52 -7.79 24.72
CA PHE A 19 -16.34 -8.34 25.40
C PHE A 19 -15.24 -8.72 24.41
N ILE A 20 -15.58 -9.27 23.24
CA ILE A 20 -14.64 -9.54 22.15
C ILE A 20 -14.10 -8.22 21.58
N THR A 21 -14.91 -7.18 21.39
CA THR A 21 -14.45 -5.85 20.95
C THR A 21 -13.58 -5.14 22.00
N LEU A 22 -13.89 -5.31 23.30
CA LEU A 22 -13.06 -4.81 24.41
C LEU A 22 -11.74 -5.59 24.54
N LEU A 23 -11.74 -6.91 24.30
CA LEU A 23 -10.53 -7.73 24.28
C LEU A 23 -9.65 -7.46 23.04
N PHE A 24 -10.24 -7.05 21.92
CA PHE A 24 -9.51 -6.62 20.73
C PHE A 24 -8.98 -5.19 20.81
N THR A 25 -9.41 -4.40 21.80
CA THR A 25 -8.75 -3.12 22.12
C THR A 25 -7.60 -3.39 23.09
N PHE A 26 -6.69 -4.25 22.66
CA PHE A 26 -5.31 -4.20 23.09
C PHE A 26 -4.59 -3.34 22.05
N CYS A 27 -4.60 -2.02 22.24
CA CYS A 27 -3.63 -1.16 21.56
C CYS A 27 -2.26 -1.40 22.20
N THR A 28 -1.70 -2.59 22.00
CA THR A 28 -0.25 -2.75 22.08
C THR A 28 0.30 -2.19 20.79
N GLY A 29 1.17 -1.19 20.91
CA GLY A 29 1.86 -0.55 19.79
C GLY A 29 2.39 -1.59 18.81
N SER A 30 1.67 -1.79 17.71
CA SER A 30 2.15 -2.56 16.58
C SER A 30 2.78 -1.56 15.63
N VAL A 31 4.08 -1.69 15.43
CA VAL A 31 4.80 -1.00 14.37
C VAL A 31 4.09 -1.32 13.05
N SER A 32 3.68 -0.29 12.30
CA SER A 32 3.06 -0.48 10.99
C SER A 32 4.14 -0.70 9.94
N ASP A 33 3.87 -1.54 8.94
CA ASP A 33 4.74 -1.58 7.77
C ASP A 33 4.73 -0.20 7.07
N PRO A 34 5.86 0.23 6.49
CA PRO A 34 5.92 1.47 5.73
C PRO A 34 4.99 1.41 4.52
N VAL A 35 4.39 2.54 4.18
CA VAL A 35 3.51 2.71 3.02
C VAL A 35 4.15 3.75 2.09
N ILE A 36 4.21 3.46 0.78
CA ILE A 36 4.71 4.39 -0.23
C ILE A 36 3.53 4.94 -1.02
N ASP A 37 3.45 6.26 -1.09
CA ASP A 37 2.47 7.02 -1.86
C ASP A 37 3.16 7.86 -2.95
N VAL A 38 2.50 8.00 -4.09
CA VAL A 38 2.92 8.91 -5.17
C VAL A 38 2.28 10.28 -4.94
N ILE A 39 3.10 11.30 -4.73
CA ILE A 39 2.65 12.66 -4.41
C ILE A 39 2.50 13.51 -5.68
N SER A 40 3.42 13.37 -6.63
CA SER A 40 3.34 14.05 -7.92
C SER A 40 4.04 13.26 -9.01
N ASP A 41 3.50 13.39 -10.22
CA ASP A 41 4.01 12.80 -11.45
C ASP A 41 4.06 13.87 -12.54
N ASN A 42 5.27 14.12 -13.08
CA ASN A 42 5.50 15.06 -14.16
C ASN A 42 5.98 14.38 -15.46
N GLY A 43 5.81 13.06 -15.58
CA GLY A 43 6.19 12.25 -16.75
C GLY A 43 7.68 11.94 -16.88
N GLU A 44 8.57 12.73 -16.29
CA GLU A 44 10.00 12.43 -16.18
C GLU A 44 10.42 12.06 -14.76
N GLU A 45 9.81 12.69 -13.76
CA GLU A 45 10.13 12.52 -12.34
C GLU A 45 8.86 12.18 -11.54
N LEU A 46 9.03 11.31 -10.55
CA LEU A 46 8.05 10.99 -9.51
C LEU A 46 8.52 11.51 -8.17
N LEU A 47 7.62 12.19 -7.45
CA LEU A 47 7.79 12.46 -6.03
C LEU A 47 7.08 11.37 -5.24
N LEU A 48 7.85 10.58 -4.50
CA LEU A 48 7.34 9.54 -3.61
C LEU A 48 7.42 10.01 -2.16
N GLN A 49 6.45 9.61 -1.35
CA GLN A 49 6.48 9.76 0.11
C GLN A 49 6.32 8.39 0.74
N CYS A 50 7.10 8.12 1.78
CA CYS A 50 6.96 6.93 2.58
C CYS A 50 6.61 7.30 4.01
N GLU A 51 5.64 6.64 4.63
CA GLU A 51 5.22 6.88 6.01
C GLU A 51 5.12 5.56 6.80
N SER A 52 5.50 5.58 8.08
CA SER A 52 5.37 4.45 9.00
C SER A 52 5.12 4.91 10.43
N LYS A 53 4.29 4.16 11.17
CA LYS A 53 3.75 4.53 12.50
C LYS A 53 4.12 3.51 13.56
N GLY A 54 4.03 3.93 14.81
CA GLY A 54 4.09 3.03 15.97
C GLY A 54 5.50 2.66 16.42
N TRP A 55 6.50 3.49 16.14
CA TRP A 55 7.90 3.22 16.50
C TRP A 55 8.27 3.77 17.87
N TYR A 56 9.06 3.00 18.63
CA TYR A 56 9.69 3.49 19.86
C TYR A 56 10.98 2.71 20.15
N PRO A 57 12.12 3.37 20.45
CA PRO A 57 12.43 4.79 20.25
C PRO A 57 12.37 5.25 18.78
N GLU A 58 12.64 6.53 18.52
CA GLU A 58 12.68 7.13 17.18
C GLU A 58 13.53 6.29 16.20
N PRO A 59 12.98 5.87 15.04
CA PRO A 59 13.70 5.05 14.06
C PRO A 59 14.35 5.92 12.97
N GLU A 60 15.22 5.30 12.17
CA GLU A 60 15.76 5.89 10.95
C GLU A 60 14.97 5.41 9.73
N MET A 61 14.72 6.30 8.77
CA MET A 61 14.09 5.98 7.49
C MET A 61 15.07 6.23 6.33
N LEU A 62 15.20 5.24 5.45
CA LEU A 62 16.10 5.25 4.31
C LEU A 62 15.36 4.80 3.04
N TRP A 63 15.75 5.38 1.92
CA TRP A 63 15.34 4.92 0.60
C TRP A 63 16.47 4.16 -0.06
N LEU A 64 16.14 3.04 -0.69
CA LEU A 64 17.07 2.18 -1.39
C LEU A 64 16.67 2.01 -2.87
N ASP A 65 17.66 1.92 -3.74
CA ASP A 65 17.46 1.54 -5.14
C ASP A 65 17.20 0.01 -5.30
N ALA A 66 17.16 -0.46 -6.54
CA ALA A 66 16.87 -1.86 -6.85
C ALA A 66 18.01 -2.80 -6.40
N GLU A 67 19.23 -2.27 -6.37
CA GLU A 67 20.48 -2.92 -5.97
C GLU A 67 20.66 -2.92 -4.44
N GLY A 68 19.90 -2.08 -3.73
CA GLY A 68 19.94 -1.94 -2.27
C GLY A 68 20.88 -0.84 -1.77
N HIS A 69 21.33 0.06 -2.64
CA HIS A 69 22.10 1.24 -2.24
C HIS A 69 21.19 2.37 -1.77
N VAL A 70 21.67 3.16 -0.82
CA VAL A 70 20.95 4.33 -0.30
C VAL A 70 20.89 5.41 -1.37
N VAL A 71 19.67 5.87 -1.67
CA VAL A 71 19.44 7.00 -2.58
C VAL A 71 19.30 8.29 -1.79
N SER A 72 19.68 9.41 -2.41
CA SER A 72 19.54 10.73 -1.80
C SER A 72 18.06 11.10 -1.69
N ALA A 73 17.55 11.15 -0.46
CA ALA A 73 16.18 11.54 -0.16
C ALA A 73 16.13 12.88 0.58
N GLY A 74 14.95 13.49 0.65
CA GLY A 74 14.68 14.63 1.51
C GLY A 74 14.85 14.29 3.00
N PRO A 75 14.86 15.30 3.87
CA PRO A 75 14.96 15.08 5.31
C PRO A 75 13.82 14.19 5.80
N THR A 76 14.12 13.35 6.78
CA THR A 76 13.09 12.56 7.46
C THR A 76 12.32 13.49 8.41
N GLU A 77 11.01 13.48 8.27
CA GLU A 77 10.07 14.17 9.17
C GLU A 77 9.59 13.18 10.23
N THR A 78 9.63 13.59 11.50
CA THR A 78 9.24 12.74 12.63
C THR A 78 8.23 13.47 13.50
N VAL A 79 7.11 12.81 13.79
CA VAL A 79 6.04 13.34 14.64
C VAL A 79 5.77 12.35 15.77
N ARG A 80 5.72 12.85 17.00
CA ARG A 80 5.36 12.05 18.18
C ARG A 80 3.84 12.09 18.37
N GLY A 81 3.22 10.91 18.37
CA GLY A 81 1.80 10.76 18.61
C GLY A 81 1.43 10.93 20.10
N PRO A 82 0.12 11.05 20.40
CA PRO A 82 -0.37 11.12 21.78
C PRO A 82 -0.16 9.82 22.57
N ASP A 83 0.12 8.72 21.87
CA ASP A 83 0.46 7.38 22.36
C ASP A 83 1.94 7.21 22.71
N ASP A 84 2.73 8.28 22.62
CA ASP A 84 4.18 8.30 22.84
C ASP A 84 5.00 7.56 21.77
N LEU A 85 4.36 7.16 20.66
CA LEU A 85 4.99 6.48 19.53
C LEU A 85 5.34 7.47 18.42
N TYR A 86 6.43 7.18 17.71
CA TYR A 86 6.91 7.97 16.58
C TYR A 86 6.23 7.53 15.29
N THR A 87 5.81 8.53 14.52
CA THR A 87 5.48 8.42 13.11
C THR A 87 6.59 9.08 12.31
N VAL A 88 7.14 8.36 11.34
CA VAL A 88 8.23 8.82 10.49
C VAL A 88 7.80 8.89 9.04
N SER A 89 8.27 9.91 8.34
CA SER A 89 7.96 10.16 6.94
C SER A 89 9.19 10.67 6.19
N SER A 90 9.38 10.24 4.94
CA SER A 90 10.46 10.73 4.09
C SER A 90 10.00 10.82 2.65
N ARG A 91 10.49 11.84 1.93
CA ARG A 91 10.18 12.09 0.52
C ARG A 91 11.40 11.87 -0.35
N VAL A 92 11.21 11.32 -1.54
CA VAL A 92 12.27 11.14 -2.54
C VAL A 92 11.76 11.47 -3.94
N THR A 93 12.58 12.16 -4.72
CA THR A 93 12.33 12.40 -6.14
C THR A 93 13.12 11.37 -6.94
N VAL A 94 12.45 10.66 -7.85
CA VAL A 94 13.06 9.59 -8.65
C VAL A 94 12.74 9.77 -10.13
N ASP A 95 13.71 9.45 -10.97
CA ASP A 95 13.57 9.50 -12.43
C ASP A 95 12.82 8.26 -12.95
N MET A 96 11.85 8.48 -13.84
CA MET A 96 11.02 7.44 -14.42
C MET A 96 11.70 6.66 -15.56
N ARG A 97 12.72 7.23 -16.20
CA ARG A 97 13.28 6.74 -17.47
C ARG A 97 13.90 5.35 -17.34
N HIS A 98 14.26 4.96 -16.13
CA HIS A 98 14.99 3.71 -15.87
C HIS A 98 14.18 2.62 -15.19
N GLY A 99 12.84 2.75 -15.08
CA GLY A 99 11.95 1.69 -14.62
C GLY A 99 12.49 0.89 -13.42
N LYS A 100 12.71 1.57 -12.29
CA LYS A 100 13.43 1.00 -11.14
C LYS A 100 12.50 0.60 -10.00
N ARG A 101 12.98 -0.36 -9.21
CA ARG A 101 12.41 -0.71 -7.90
C ARG A 101 13.01 0.20 -6.85
N PHE A 102 12.16 0.87 -6.07
CA PHE A 102 12.57 1.65 -4.90
C PHE A 102 12.03 1.02 -3.64
N THR A 103 12.86 0.94 -2.61
CA THR A 103 12.50 0.34 -1.33
C THR A 103 12.60 1.41 -0.24
N CYS A 104 11.50 1.64 0.48
CA CYS A 104 11.54 2.40 1.72
C CYS A 104 11.81 1.44 2.87
N ARG A 105 12.86 1.69 3.64
CA ARG A 105 13.26 0.90 4.79
C ARG A 105 13.26 1.78 6.04
N VAL A 106 12.59 1.29 7.08
CA VAL A 106 12.62 1.87 8.42
C VAL A 106 13.40 0.92 9.33
N GLN A 107 14.46 1.42 9.96
CA GLN A 107 15.38 0.64 10.78
C GLN A 107 15.55 1.24 12.16
N GLN A 108 15.75 0.36 13.15
CA GLN A 108 16.02 0.74 14.53
C GLN A 108 17.32 0.10 15.01
N ASN A 109 18.01 0.74 15.96
CA ASN A 109 19.32 0.32 16.48
C ASN A 109 19.35 -1.11 17.06
N ASN A 110 18.19 -1.69 17.40
CA ASN A 110 18.04 -3.05 17.91
C ASN A 110 17.83 -4.10 16.80
N HIS A 111 18.22 -3.80 15.55
CA HIS A 111 18.06 -4.66 14.37
C HIS A 111 16.60 -4.94 13.97
N LYS A 112 15.62 -4.17 14.47
CA LYS A 112 14.25 -4.23 13.96
C LYS A 112 14.16 -3.41 12.68
N THR A 113 13.71 -4.05 11.60
CA THR A 113 13.58 -3.41 10.30
C THR A 113 12.24 -3.74 9.66
N ARG A 114 11.57 -2.74 9.09
CA ARG A 114 10.41 -2.92 8.21
C ARG A 114 10.68 -2.24 6.88
N GLN A 115 10.23 -2.83 5.79
CA GLN A 115 10.45 -2.26 4.47
C GLN A 115 9.29 -2.57 3.54
N THR A 116 9.07 -1.67 2.60
CA THR A 116 8.11 -1.82 1.50
C THR A 116 8.79 -1.36 0.21
N HIS A 117 8.29 -1.80 -0.93
CA HIS A 117 8.88 -1.46 -2.21
C HIS A 117 7.82 -1.10 -3.24
N ILE A 118 8.19 -0.22 -4.15
CA ILE A 118 7.40 0.18 -5.29
C ILE A 118 8.19 -0.10 -6.57
N HIS A 119 7.50 -0.60 -7.59
CA HIS A 119 8.05 -0.76 -8.92
C HIS A 119 7.49 0.35 -9.81
N ILE A 120 8.39 1.15 -10.38
CA ILE A 120 8.01 2.17 -11.36
C ILE A 120 8.15 1.53 -12.73
N TYR A 121 7.05 1.41 -13.45
CA TYR A 121 7.05 0.94 -14.83
C TYR A 121 6.84 2.13 -15.74
N TYR A 122 7.72 2.29 -16.72
CA TYR A 122 7.47 3.20 -17.82
C TYR A 122 6.44 2.52 -18.74
N PHE A 123 5.21 3.03 -18.76
CA PHE A 123 4.35 2.77 -19.92
C PHE A 123 4.97 3.56 -21.06
N ILE A 124 5.80 2.90 -21.88
CA ILE A 124 5.95 3.38 -23.25
C ILE A 124 4.52 3.31 -23.78
N GLU A 125 3.93 4.46 -24.15
CA GLU A 125 2.86 4.44 -25.15
C GLU A 125 3.51 3.83 -26.40
N GLU A 126 3.53 2.50 -26.47
CA GLU A 126 3.99 1.79 -27.64
C GLU A 126 3.09 2.25 -28.77
N SER A 127 3.69 3.02 -29.66
CA SER A 127 3.19 3.50 -30.95
C SER A 127 1.80 2.98 -31.31
N SER A 128 0.87 3.90 -31.48
CA SER A 128 -0.54 3.79 -31.92
C SER A 128 -0.89 2.78 -33.03
N SER A 129 0.10 2.12 -33.63
CA SER A 129 -0.07 1.00 -34.56
C SER A 129 -0.32 -0.36 -33.84
N PHE A 130 0.34 -0.63 -32.71
CA PHE A 130 0.25 -1.95 -32.04
C PHE A 130 -1.05 -2.11 -31.22
N THR A 131 -1.51 -1.04 -30.57
CA THR A 131 -2.78 -1.01 -29.83
C THR A 131 -3.99 -1.23 -30.73
N GLY A 132 -3.99 -0.67 -31.94
CA GLY A 132 -5.05 -0.88 -32.94
C GLY A 132 -5.14 -2.34 -33.44
N LEU A 133 -3.99 -2.99 -33.66
CA LEU A 133 -3.92 -4.39 -34.08
C LEU A 133 -4.43 -5.34 -33.00
N ILE A 134 -4.01 -5.13 -31.75
CA ILE A 134 -4.46 -5.94 -30.60
C ILE A 134 -5.97 -5.77 -30.38
N THR A 135 -6.48 -4.54 -30.38
CA THR A 135 -7.92 -4.29 -30.21
C THR A 135 -8.75 -4.91 -31.34
N ALA A 136 -8.30 -4.80 -32.60
CA ALA A 136 -8.96 -5.44 -33.74
C ALA A 136 -9.00 -6.97 -33.61
N LEU A 137 -7.89 -7.60 -33.22
CA LEU A 137 -7.82 -9.05 -33.02
C LEU A 137 -8.76 -9.50 -31.90
N VAL A 138 -8.82 -8.78 -30.78
CA VAL A 138 -9.73 -9.07 -29.67
C VAL A 138 -11.20 -8.97 -30.09
N VAL A 139 -11.58 -7.92 -30.83
CA VAL A 139 -12.95 -7.77 -31.35
C VAL A 139 -13.32 -8.91 -32.30
N VAL A 140 -12.41 -9.27 -33.22
CA VAL A 140 -12.63 -10.40 -34.15
C VAL A 140 -12.82 -11.70 -33.39
N CYS A 141 -11.99 -11.98 -32.37
CA CYS A 141 -12.14 -13.16 -31.51
C CYS A 141 -13.48 -13.17 -30.78
N ILE A 142 -13.92 -12.04 -30.22
CA ILE A 142 -15.23 -11.92 -29.54
C ILE A 142 -16.37 -12.17 -30.53
N VAL A 143 -16.31 -11.60 -31.74
CA VAL A 143 -17.33 -11.83 -32.78
C VAL A 143 -17.37 -13.30 -33.17
N ILE A 144 -16.23 -13.94 -33.43
CA ILE A 144 -16.16 -15.37 -33.75
C ILE A 144 -16.74 -16.21 -32.61
N TYR A 145 -16.39 -15.88 -31.36
CA TYR A 145 -16.92 -16.55 -30.18
C TYR A 145 -18.44 -16.40 -30.06
N VAL A 146 -18.97 -15.20 -30.22
CA VAL A 146 -20.42 -14.92 -30.16
C VAL A 146 -21.17 -15.61 -31.31
N GLN A 147 -20.60 -15.65 -32.52
CA GLN A 147 -21.16 -16.39 -33.65
C GLN A 147 -21.12 -17.90 -33.41
N LYS A 148 -20.11 -18.41 -32.70
CA LYS A 148 -20.02 -19.82 -32.29
C LYS A 148 -20.96 -20.17 -31.13
N CYS A 149 -21.26 -19.20 -30.27
CA CYS A 149 -22.16 -19.33 -29.12
C CYS A 149 -23.61 -18.98 -29.44
N ARG A 150 -23.96 -18.57 -30.67
CA ARG A 150 -25.35 -18.51 -31.11
C ARG A 150 -25.76 -19.94 -31.50
N PRO A 151 -26.57 -20.65 -30.68
CA PRO A 151 -27.11 -21.95 -31.09
C PRO A 151 -27.98 -21.72 -32.33
N ILE A 152 -27.84 -22.61 -33.31
CA ILE A 152 -28.67 -22.60 -34.52
C ILE A 152 -30.14 -22.83 -34.19
#